data_AF-A0A9N8VNM6-F1
#
_entry.id   AF-A0A9N8VNM6-F1
#
_cell.length_a   1.000
_cell.length_b   1.000
_cell.length_c   1.000
_cell.angle_alpha   90.00
_cell.angle_beta   90.00
_cell.angle_gamma   90.00
#
_symmetry.space_group_name_H-M   'P 1'
#
loop_
_entity.id
_entity.type
_entity.pdbx_description
1 polymer ?
#
loop_
_entity_poly.entity_id
_entity_poly.type
_entity_poly.pdbx_seq_one_letter_code
_entity_poly.pdbx_strand_id
1 'polypeptide(L)'
;MASSYPPASKPIQSLTLHEKLLKIGRNIPCTADVQSGNVHNKCSCLGWKPKINNTGRADLCECGHRVSWHGNNNSSPEELQQRLEIAMRIDKILESKNKLLDFEYEDQEVKNLKRQLISICETSSNNPTKRKFTDDTDSSPNGRKMINLEITVADKSAMIEEREGVIAMKILTNDGAIENLRLLTGLKNLIKIQLPNMPPEYITRLVYDKQHYSLSIVKDNSRVVGGITYRLFPKNKLAEIVFCVVSSTEQAKGYGSHLMNHLKDHLKENKGIKYLMTYADNHAMGFFKKNGFTTDITLERNLWMGFIKDYDEATIMQCTMIDKVQYLQLHKILAKQKLAIRIKIDEQKKNTLVYPGLKYFKTNKQPLDPMSIPGIKESGWTPAMEALARGNKKSIRNIMINITSELKKHPRSWPFRTPVNGDEVPDYYKVIKNPMDLSKIESKVENNCYKSIEEFAHDVRIIFHNCRVYNSEGTVYVKCASGLEKYFDDRLKFYDVPVSAGIKK
;
A
#
# COMPACT_ATOMS: atom_id res chain seq x y z
N MET A 1 6.80 -23.78 -42.03
CA MET A 1 6.41 -24.80 -41.03
C MET A 1 5.51 -24.13 -40.03
N ALA A 2 4.26 -24.59 -39.91
CA ALA A 2 3.23 -23.97 -39.08
C ALA A 2 3.72 -23.81 -37.63
N SER A 3 3.77 -22.56 -37.17
CA SER A 3 4.23 -22.21 -35.83
C SER A 3 3.38 -22.94 -34.79
N SER A 4 4.02 -23.64 -33.86
CA SER A 4 3.38 -24.38 -32.77
C SER A 4 2.74 -23.50 -31.67
N TYR A 5 2.57 -22.19 -31.93
CA TYR A 5 1.93 -21.27 -31.00
C TYR A 5 0.40 -21.29 -31.18
N PRO A 6 -0.38 -21.53 -30.12
CA PRO A 6 -1.83 -21.66 -30.22
C PRO A 6 -2.49 -20.32 -30.63
N PRO A 7 -3.50 -20.33 -31.53
CA PRO A 7 -4.21 -19.11 -31.96
C PRO A 7 -4.98 -18.46 -30.79
N ALA A 8 -5.33 -17.17 -30.91
CA ALA A 8 -6.06 -16.48 -29.83
C ALA A 8 -7.56 -16.83 -29.81
N SER A 9 -8.08 -17.41 -30.89
CA SER A 9 -9.46 -17.89 -31.03
C SER A 9 -9.77 -19.16 -30.23
N LYS A 10 -8.75 -19.90 -29.78
CA LYS A 10 -8.93 -21.15 -29.01
C LYS A 10 -9.33 -20.83 -27.55
N PRO A 11 -10.47 -21.34 -27.05
CA PRO A 11 -10.95 -21.01 -25.70
C PRO A 11 -10.05 -21.57 -24.60
N ILE A 12 -9.99 -20.87 -23.47
CA ILE A 12 -9.11 -21.20 -22.33
C ILE A 12 -9.30 -22.66 -21.84
N GLN A 13 -10.53 -23.15 -21.88
CA GLN A 13 -10.90 -24.49 -21.41
C GLN A 13 -10.36 -25.61 -22.31
N SER A 14 -10.11 -25.34 -23.60
CA SER A 14 -9.60 -26.33 -24.56
C SER A 14 -8.09 -26.28 -24.75
N LEU A 15 -7.39 -25.35 -24.06
CA LEU A 15 -5.93 -25.28 -24.07
C LEU A 15 -5.34 -26.38 -23.17
N THR A 16 -4.38 -27.12 -23.72
CA THR A 16 -3.51 -28.03 -22.96
C THR A 16 -2.65 -27.24 -21.97
N LEU A 17 -2.14 -27.90 -20.92
CA LEU A 17 -1.26 -27.27 -19.94
C LEU A 17 -0.03 -26.62 -20.61
N HIS A 18 0.52 -27.26 -21.64
CA HIS A 18 1.63 -26.73 -22.42
C HIS A 18 1.25 -25.45 -23.19
N GLU A 19 0.09 -25.42 -23.85
CA GLU A 19 -0.40 -24.22 -24.54
C GLU A 19 -0.67 -23.04 -23.60
N LYS A 20 -1.17 -23.31 -22.39
CA LYS A 20 -1.35 -22.29 -21.35
C LYS A 20 -0.01 -21.68 -20.93
N LEU A 21 1.01 -22.52 -20.75
CA LEU A 21 2.37 -22.08 -20.41
C LEU A 21 3.02 -21.29 -21.55
N LEU A 22 2.77 -21.63 -22.82
CA LEU A 22 3.27 -20.86 -23.96
C LEU A 22 2.70 -19.44 -23.98
N LYS A 23 1.37 -19.31 -23.78
CA LYS A 23 0.70 -18.00 -23.78
C LYS A 23 1.17 -17.09 -22.64
N ILE A 24 1.31 -17.66 -21.44
CA ILE A 24 1.83 -16.94 -20.27
C ILE A 24 3.31 -16.63 -20.46
N GLY A 25 4.10 -17.64 -20.83
CA GLY A 25 5.55 -17.57 -20.92
C GLY A 25 6.04 -16.57 -21.96
N ARG A 26 5.31 -16.36 -23.07
CA ARG A 26 5.62 -15.33 -24.08
C ARG A 26 5.86 -13.94 -23.48
N ASN A 27 5.13 -13.62 -22.41
CA ASN A 27 5.07 -12.28 -21.84
C ASN A 27 5.80 -12.17 -20.49
N ILE A 28 6.47 -13.25 -20.04
CA ILE A 28 7.15 -13.31 -18.74
C ILE A 28 8.63 -13.71 -18.93
N PRO A 29 9.57 -12.99 -18.29
CA PRO A 29 10.98 -13.35 -18.27
C PRO A 29 11.24 -14.75 -17.70
N CYS A 30 12.37 -15.34 -18.05
CA CYS A 30 12.75 -16.64 -17.51
C CYS A 30 13.12 -16.53 -16.01
N THR A 31 12.72 -17.52 -15.22
CA THR A 31 13.02 -17.63 -13.79
C THR A 31 14.18 -18.59 -13.49
N ALA A 32 15.00 -18.95 -14.49
CA ALA A 32 16.08 -19.92 -14.34
C ALA A 32 17.15 -19.55 -13.31
N ASP A 33 17.37 -18.26 -13.13
CA ASP A 33 18.26 -17.69 -12.12
C ASP A 33 17.81 -18.04 -10.68
N VAL A 34 16.52 -18.30 -10.46
CA VAL A 34 15.93 -18.56 -9.12
C VAL A 34 15.88 -20.06 -8.79
N GLN A 35 15.73 -20.93 -9.79
CA GLN A 35 15.50 -22.37 -9.58
C GLN A 35 16.78 -23.21 -9.64
N SER A 36 17.83 -22.76 -10.35
CA SER A 36 19.03 -23.58 -10.62
C SER A 36 20.19 -23.36 -9.64
N GLY A 37 20.21 -22.26 -8.88
CA GLY A 37 21.34 -21.88 -8.02
C GLY A 37 22.68 -21.73 -8.76
N ASN A 38 22.67 -21.62 -10.09
CA ASN A 38 23.86 -21.71 -10.93
C ASN A 38 24.28 -20.29 -11.32
N VAL A 39 25.45 -19.86 -10.83
CA VAL A 39 25.91 -18.45 -10.81
C VAL A 39 26.46 -17.99 -12.18
N HIS A 40 26.48 -18.86 -13.20
CA HIS A 40 27.21 -18.61 -14.45
C HIS A 40 26.40 -18.38 -15.73
N ASN A 41 25.08 -18.12 -15.69
CA ASN A 41 24.41 -17.54 -16.86
C ASN A 41 23.09 -16.87 -16.45
N LYS A 42 23.12 -15.55 -16.27
CA LYS A 42 21.92 -14.74 -16.03
C LYS A 42 21.10 -14.69 -17.31
N CYS A 43 19.89 -15.22 -17.29
CA CYS A 43 19.07 -15.32 -18.49
C CYS A 43 18.41 -13.97 -18.83
N SER A 44 18.82 -13.32 -19.92
CA SER A 44 18.36 -11.97 -20.31
C SER A 44 17.04 -11.92 -21.10
N CYS A 45 16.34 -13.04 -21.27
CA CYS A 45 15.13 -13.07 -22.09
C CYS A 45 13.97 -12.31 -21.43
N LEU A 46 13.27 -11.49 -22.22
CA LEU A 46 12.10 -10.71 -21.79
C LEU A 46 10.77 -11.45 -21.93
N GLY A 47 10.83 -12.72 -22.35
CA GLY A 47 9.68 -13.55 -22.71
C GLY A 47 10.14 -14.83 -23.39
N TRP A 48 9.30 -15.87 -23.37
CA TRP A 48 9.55 -17.09 -24.12
C TRP A 48 9.50 -16.81 -25.63
N LYS A 49 10.56 -17.19 -26.34
CA LYS A 49 10.71 -17.10 -27.79
C LYS A 49 11.18 -18.45 -28.34
N PRO A 50 10.50 -19.08 -29.30
CA PRO A 50 10.85 -20.43 -29.75
C PRO A 50 12.24 -20.46 -30.40
N LYS A 51 13.10 -21.37 -29.94
CA LYS A 51 14.38 -21.65 -30.62
C LYS A 51 14.13 -22.50 -31.87
N ILE A 52 14.66 -22.08 -33.01
CA ILE A 52 14.56 -22.83 -34.27
C ILE A 52 15.49 -24.04 -34.19
N ASN A 53 14.90 -25.22 -33.94
CA ASN A 53 15.61 -26.50 -33.88
C ASN A 53 15.03 -27.46 -34.92
N ASN A 54 15.88 -28.28 -35.56
CA ASN A 54 15.47 -29.29 -36.57
C ASN A 54 14.63 -30.46 -36.00
N THR A 55 14.24 -30.41 -34.73
CA THR A 55 13.53 -31.48 -34.01
C THR A 55 12.01 -31.33 -33.98
N GLY A 56 11.45 -30.27 -34.56
CA GLY A 56 9.99 -30.09 -34.71
C GLY A 56 9.21 -29.82 -33.41
N ARG A 57 9.86 -29.76 -32.24
CA ARG A 57 9.24 -29.40 -30.95
C ARG A 57 9.72 -28.04 -30.46
N ALA A 58 8.79 -27.12 -30.23
CA ALA A 58 9.06 -25.78 -29.68
C ALA A 58 9.03 -25.78 -28.14
N ASP A 59 9.82 -26.65 -27.51
CA ASP A 59 9.86 -26.72 -26.03
C ASP A 59 10.90 -25.77 -25.42
N LEU A 60 11.84 -25.28 -26.25
CA LEU A 60 12.99 -24.49 -25.82
C LEU A 60 12.87 -23.04 -26.28
N CYS A 61 13.17 -22.14 -25.35
CA CYS A 61 13.34 -20.72 -25.64
C CYS A 61 14.68 -20.46 -26.33
N GLU A 62 14.85 -19.35 -27.05
CA GLU A 62 16.13 -18.85 -27.56
C GLU A 62 17.23 -18.80 -26.49
N CYS A 63 16.86 -18.54 -25.23
CA CYS A 63 17.78 -18.55 -24.09
C CYS A 63 18.22 -19.96 -23.65
N GLY A 64 17.73 -21.03 -24.28
CA GLY A 64 18.06 -22.42 -23.98
C GLY A 64 17.24 -23.05 -22.85
N HIS A 65 16.33 -22.31 -22.20
CA HIS A 65 15.48 -22.80 -21.12
C HIS A 65 14.12 -23.28 -21.62
N ARG A 66 13.48 -24.20 -20.87
CA ARG A 66 12.14 -24.73 -21.23
C ARG A 66 11.04 -23.69 -20.95
N VAL A 67 9.92 -23.77 -21.67
CA VAL A 67 8.75 -22.90 -21.44
C VAL A 67 8.27 -22.89 -19.98
N SER A 68 8.39 -24.00 -19.25
CA SER A 68 8.00 -24.11 -17.84
C SER A 68 8.80 -23.22 -16.89
N TRP A 69 9.90 -22.64 -17.37
CA TRP A 69 10.73 -21.70 -16.63
C TRP A 69 10.31 -20.25 -16.88
N HIS A 70 9.27 -20.02 -17.66
CA HIS A 70 8.66 -18.72 -17.91
C HIS A 70 7.26 -18.72 -17.27
N GLY A 71 7.10 -17.93 -16.19
CA GLY A 71 5.85 -17.92 -15.43
C GLY A 71 5.83 -18.99 -14.34
N ASN A 72 6.47 -18.68 -13.22
CA ASN A 72 6.55 -19.44 -11.96
C ASN A 72 5.40 -20.47 -11.75
N ASN A 73 5.74 -21.77 -11.74
CA ASN A 73 4.79 -22.88 -11.58
C ASN A 73 4.17 -23.00 -10.17
N ASN A 74 4.64 -22.25 -9.16
CA ASN A 74 4.15 -22.31 -7.78
C ASN A 74 3.00 -21.30 -7.49
N SER A 75 2.14 -21.04 -8.48
CA SER A 75 1.06 -20.04 -8.38
C SER A 75 -0.27 -20.71 -7.98
N SER A 76 -1.16 -19.98 -7.29
CA SER A 76 -2.50 -20.52 -6.95
C SER A 76 -3.34 -20.74 -8.23
N PRO A 77 -4.36 -21.63 -8.20
CA PRO A 77 -5.22 -21.86 -9.37
C PRO A 77 -5.94 -20.59 -9.87
N GLU A 78 -6.35 -19.70 -8.96
CA GLU A 78 -6.99 -18.43 -9.27
C GLU A 78 -6.02 -17.45 -9.95
N GLU A 79 -4.76 -17.42 -9.50
CA GLU A 79 -3.72 -16.57 -10.06
C GLU A 79 -3.30 -17.02 -11.47
N LEU A 80 -3.19 -18.35 -11.67
CA LEU A 80 -2.90 -18.91 -12.98
C LEU A 80 -4.00 -18.55 -13.99
N GLN A 81 -5.26 -18.58 -13.55
CA GLN A 81 -6.42 -18.19 -14.36
C GLN A 81 -6.37 -16.71 -14.74
N GLN A 82 -6.09 -15.83 -13.77
CA GLN A 82 -5.97 -14.39 -14.02
C GLN A 82 -4.83 -14.04 -14.98
N ARG A 83 -3.68 -14.72 -14.86
CA ARG A 83 -2.54 -14.56 -15.77
C ARG A 83 -2.89 -15.02 -17.20
N LEU A 84 -3.62 -16.12 -17.32
CA LEU A 84 -4.03 -16.66 -18.61
C LEU A 84 -5.02 -15.73 -19.32
N GLU A 85 -5.93 -15.09 -18.61
CA GLU A 85 -6.87 -14.10 -19.17
C GLU A 85 -6.16 -12.87 -19.74
N ILE A 86 -5.16 -12.35 -19.03
CA ILE A 86 -4.35 -11.22 -19.51
C ILE A 86 -3.52 -11.64 -20.73
N ALA A 87 -2.90 -12.82 -20.70
CA ALA A 87 -2.16 -13.35 -21.84
C ALA A 87 -3.04 -13.53 -23.09
N MET A 88 -4.27 -14.03 -22.92
CA MET A 88 -5.25 -14.14 -24.00
C MET A 88 -5.67 -12.78 -24.57
N ARG A 89 -5.77 -11.74 -23.73
CA ARG A 89 -6.05 -10.38 -24.18
C ARG A 89 -4.91 -9.82 -25.03
N ILE A 90 -3.66 -10.07 -24.64
CA ILE A 90 -2.48 -9.71 -25.43
C ILE A 90 -2.50 -10.42 -26.78
N ASP A 91 -2.74 -11.74 -26.80
CA ASP A 91 -2.79 -12.51 -28.05
C ASP A 91 -3.89 -12.00 -29.00
N LYS A 92 -5.08 -11.64 -28.50
CA LYS A 92 -6.17 -11.06 -29.32
C LYS A 92 -5.77 -9.73 -29.97
N ILE A 93 -5.08 -8.86 -29.22
CA ILE A 93 -4.59 -7.59 -29.75
C ILE A 93 -3.55 -7.85 -30.84
N LEU A 94 -2.60 -8.76 -30.59
CA LEU A 94 -1.58 -9.10 -31.59
C LEU A 94 -2.17 -9.77 -32.83
N GLU A 95 -3.20 -10.61 -32.69
CA GLU A 95 -3.90 -11.26 -33.79
C GLU A 95 -4.69 -10.25 -34.64
N SER A 96 -5.39 -9.30 -34.01
CA SER A 96 -6.08 -8.19 -34.72
C SER A 96 -5.14 -7.33 -35.58
N LYS A 97 -3.85 -7.30 -35.24
CA LYS A 97 -2.81 -6.54 -35.92
C LYS A 97 -1.98 -7.39 -36.89
N ASN A 98 -2.31 -8.67 -37.07
CA ASN A 98 -1.49 -9.65 -37.81
C ASN A 98 -0.03 -9.74 -37.30
N LYS A 99 0.18 -9.50 -36.00
CA LYS A 99 1.49 -9.50 -35.32
C LYS A 99 1.62 -10.61 -34.28
N LEU A 100 0.76 -11.62 -34.31
CA LEU A 100 0.78 -12.72 -33.33
C LEU A 100 2.11 -13.49 -33.33
N LEU A 101 2.78 -13.65 -34.47
CA LEU A 101 4.08 -14.34 -34.54
C LEU A 101 5.28 -13.40 -34.50
N ASP A 102 5.04 -12.10 -34.36
CA ASP A 102 6.08 -11.08 -34.22
C ASP A 102 6.38 -10.90 -32.73
N PHE A 103 7.40 -11.62 -32.25
CA PHE A 103 7.80 -11.61 -30.84
C PHE A 103 8.57 -10.33 -30.42
N GLU A 104 8.89 -9.46 -31.38
CA GLU A 104 9.59 -8.19 -31.16
C GLU A 104 8.66 -6.98 -31.20
N TYR A 105 7.44 -7.14 -31.73
CA TYR A 105 6.43 -6.11 -31.76
C TYR A 105 5.97 -5.71 -30.36
N GLU A 106 6.04 -4.41 -30.06
CA GLU A 106 5.52 -3.84 -28.82
C GLU A 106 4.70 -2.56 -29.07
N ASP A 107 3.48 -2.55 -28.56
CA ASP A 107 2.60 -1.39 -28.52
C ASP A 107 2.34 -0.97 -27.06
N GLN A 108 1.94 0.28 -26.83
CA GLN A 108 1.67 0.84 -25.50
C GLN A 108 0.61 0.04 -24.74
N GLU A 109 -0.45 -0.45 -25.42
CA GLU A 109 -1.47 -1.31 -24.81
C GLU A 109 -0.90 -2.68 -24.39
N VAL A 110 -0.10 -3.30 -25.27
CA VAL A 110 0.58 -4.57 -24.99
C VAL A 110 1.59 -4.41 -23.85
N LYS A 111 2.35 -3.31 -23.80
CA LYS A 111 3.30 -2.98 -22.71
C LYS A 111 2.58 -2.84 -21.37
N ASN A 112 1.42 -2.19 -21.34
CA ASN A 112 0.64 -2.04 -20.11
C ASN A 112 0.09 -3.38 -19.61
N LEU A 113 -0.41 -4.24 -20.51
CA LEU A 113 -0.88 -5.58 -20.17
C LEU A 113 0.25 -6.51 -19.71
N LYS A 114 1.43 -6.43 -20.35
CA LYS A 114 2.65 -7.15 -19.91
C LYS A 114 3.06 -6.74 -18.49
N ARG A 115 3.04 -5.43 -18.17
CA ARG A 115 3.34 -4.94 -16.80
C ARG A 115 2.33 -5.44 -15.78
N GLN A 116 1.04 -5.46 -16.14
CA GLN A 116 -0.02 -6.00 -15.28
C GLN A 116 0.21 -7.50 -15.01
N LEU A 117 0.57 -8.27 -16.04
CA LEU A 117 0.90 -9.69 -15.92
C LEU A 117 2.11 -9.94 -15.01
N ILE A 118 3.17 -9.12 -15.12
CA ILE A 118 4.38 -9.23 -14.30
C ILE A 118 4.10 -8.83 -12.83
N SER A 119 3.28 -7.80 -12.59
CA SER A 119 2.92 -7.35 -11.24
C SER A 119 2.21 -8.44 -10.43
N ILE A 120 1.37 -9.26 -11.07
CA ILE A 120 0.75 -10.43 -10.43
C ILE A 120 1.83 -11.43 -9.98
N CYS A 121 2.92 -11.59 -10.75
CA CYS A 121 4.04 -12.47 -10.38
C CYS A 121 4.84 -11.96 -9.16
N GLU A 122 5.00 -10.65 -9.03
CA GLU A 122 5.73 -10.03 -7.90
C GLU A 122 4.95 -10.09 -6.59
N THR A 123 3.62 -9.96 -6.63
CA THR A 123 2.76 -10.00 -5.43
C THR A 123 2.80 -11.36 -4.73
N SER A 124 2.96 -12.45 -5.48
CA SER A 124 3.06 -13.83 -4.94
C SER A 124 4.44 -14.23 -4.44
N SER A 125 5.47 -13.40 -4.70
CA SER A 125 6.84 -13.63 -4.22
C SER A 125 7.15 -12.90 -2.89
N ASN A 126 6.20 -12.15 -2.34
CA ASN A 126 6.34 -11.46 -1.06
C ASN A 126 6.13 -12.41 0.13
N ASN A 127 7.04 -13.37 0.28
CA ASN A 127 7.41 -13.86 1.60
C ASN A 127 8.39 -12.86 2.24
N PRO A 128 8.25 -12.48 3.53
CA PRO A 128 9.07 -11.43 4.16
C PRO A 128 10.56 -11.78 4.37
N THR A 129 11.07 -12.87 3.78
CA THR A 129 12.40 -13.43 4.08
C THR A 129 13.36 -13.48 2.89
N LYS A 130 13.08 -12.87 1.74
CA LYS A 130 14.09 -12.72 0.67
C LYS A 130 14.40 -11.26 0.41
N ARG A 131 15.37 -10.73 1.15
CA ARG A 131 16.14 -9.55 0.71
C ARG A 131 16.67 -9.86 -0.69
N LYS A 132 16.36 -9.02 -1.68
CA LYS A 132 17.07 -8.96 -2.97
C LYS A 132 18.56 -8.80 -2.65
N PHE A 133 19.33 -9.86 -2.84
CA PHE A 133 20.76 -9.75 -3.08
C PHE A 133 20.91 -9.17 -4.49
N THR A 134 21.21 -7.88 -4.56
CA THR A 134 21.89 -7.34 -5.73
C THR A 134 23.37 -7.61 -5.51
N ASP A 135 23.91 -8.62 -6.21
CA ASP A 135 25.34 -8.84 -6.31
C ASP A 135 25.94 -7.70 -7.16
N ASP A 136 26.60 -6.77 -6.47
CA ASP A 136 27.69 -5.98 -7.04
C ASP A 136 28.92 -6.90 -7.13
N THR A 137 29.04 -7.65 -8.23
CA THR A 137 30.34 -8.21 -8.62
C THR A 137 31.07 -7.15 -9.43
N ASP A 138 31.74 -6.25 -8.74
CA ASP A 138 32.87 -5.52 -9.31
C ASP A 138 34.10 -5.89 -8.48
N SER A 139 34.70 -7.03 -8.85
CA SER A 139 36.01 -7.44 -8.37
C SER A 139 37.07 -6.59 -9.07
N SER A 140 37.29 -5.38 -8.55
CA SER A 140 38.49 -4.59 -8.80
C SER A 140 39.18 -4.30 -7.47
N PRO A 141 40.52 -4.43 -7.38
CA PRO A 141 41.24 -4.17 -6.14
C PRO A 141 41.09 -2.68 -5.77
N ASN A 142 40.57 -2.44 -4.57
CA ASN A 142 40.49 -1.18 -3.83
C ASN A 142 41.21 0.03 -4.45
N GLY A 143 40.54 0.69 -5.40
CA GLY A 143 40.69 2.12 -5.61
C GLY A 143 39.49 2.80 -4.96
N ARG A 144 39.71 3.61 -3.92
CA ARG A 144 38.68 4.54 -3.42
C ARG A 144 38.28 5.47 -4.56
N LYS A 145 37.29 5.08 -5.38
CA LYS A 145 36.53 6.05 -6.17
C LYS A 145 35.65 6.78 -5.17
N MET A 146 35.99 8.03 -4.88
CA MET A 146 35.01 8.98 -4.36
C MET A 146 33.85 8.98 -5.36
N ILE A 147 32.76 8.31 -5.02
CA ILE A 147 31.56 8.33 -5.83
C ILE A 147 31.00 9.75 -5.68
N ASN A 148 31.16 10.57 -6.72
CA ASN A 148 30.33 11.75 -6.91
C ASN A 148 28.89 11.25 -7.08
N LEU A 149 28.20 11.03 -5.97
CA LEU A 149 26.79 10.66 -5.94
C LEU A 149 25.99 11.92 -6.27
N GLU A 150 25.86 12.23 -7.56
CA GLU A 150 24.80 13.13 -8.00
C GLU A 150 23.45 12.46 -7.71
N ILE A 151 22.69 13.08 -6.81
CA ILE A 151 21.36 12.62 -6.44
C ILE A 151 20.40 12.94 -7.59
N THR A 152 20.03 11.93 -8.38
CA THR A 152 18.91 12.02 -9.32
C THR A 152 17.64 11.51 -8.62
N VAL A 153 16.82 12.44 -8.12
CA VAL A 153 15.46 12.11 -7.69
C VAL A 153 14.55 12.28 -8.91
N ALA A 154 13.78 11.24 -9.25
CA ALA A 154 12.76 11.36 -10.29
C ALA A 154 11.70 12.39 -9.85
N ASP A 155 11.58 13.46 -10.63
CA ASP A 155 10.54 14.47 -10.44
C ASP A 155 9.16 13.85 -10.68
N LYS A 156 8.16 14.28 -9.90
CA LYS A 156 6.77 13.86 -10.13
C LYS A 156 6.21 14.50 -11.40
N SER A 157 5.24 13.86 -12.04
CA SER A 157 4.59 14.36 -13.26
C SER A 157 4.12 15.81 -13.14
N ALA A 158 3.50 16.19 -12.01
CA ALA A 158 3.08 17.57 -11.76
C ALA A 158 4.23 18.59 -11.80
N MET A 159 5.42 18.22 -11.32
CA MET A 159 6.58 19.12 -11.34
C MET A 159 7.20 19.25 -12.73
N ILE A 160 7.18 18.15 -13.50
CA ILE A 160 7.65 18.13 -14.88
C ILE A 160 6.74 19.02 -15.73
N GLU A 161 5.43 18.83 -15.63
CA GLU A 161 4.44 19.63 -16.36
C GLU A 161 4.51 21.12 -16.00
N GLU A 162 4.84 21.48 -14.75
CA GLU A 162 5.05 22.89 -14.35
C GLU A 162 6.34 23.46 -14.97
N ARG A 163 7.44 22.69 -14.97
CA ARG A 163 8.71 23.11 -15.58
C ARG A 163 8.59 23.29 -17.09
N GLU A 164 7.79 22.44 -17.74
CA GLU A 164 7.48 22.51 -19.17
C GLU A 164 6.46 23.60 -19.51
N GLY A 165 5.87 24.27 -18.50
CA GLY A 165 4.90 25.35 -18.70
C GLY A 165 3.50 24.88 -19.11
N VAL A 166 3.21 23.57 -19.02
CA VAL A 166 1.88 22.99 -19.32
C VAL A 166 0.87 23.38 -18.25
N ILE A 167 1.31 23.43 -16.99
CA ILE A 167 0.52 23.91 -15.86
C ILE A 167 1.15 25.16 -15.26
N ALA A 168 0.29 26.07 -14.78
CA ALA A 168 0.68 27.27 -14.07
C ALA A 168 -0.09 27.36 -12.75
N MET A 169 0.64 27.70 -11.69
CA MET A 169 0.07 28.00 -10.37
C MET A 169 -0.36 29.46 -10.32
N LYS A 170 -1.65 29.73 -10.20
CA LYS A 170 -2.18 31.09 -10.11
C LYS A 170 -2.91 31.30 -8.79
N ILE A 171 -2.61 32.42 -8.13
CA ILE A 171 -3.35 32.87 -6.95
C ILE A 171 -4.46 33.79 -7.45
N LEU A 172 -5.69 33.39 -7.19
CA LEU A 172 -6.89 34.05 -7.62
C LEU A 172 -7.56 34.73 -6.43
N THR A 173 -8.06 35.93 -6.67
CA THR A 173 -8.88 36.71 -5.75
C THR A 173 -9.99 37.40 -6.55
N ASN A 174 -11.10 37.74 -5.93
CA ASN A 174 -12.15 38.52 -6.57
C ASN A 174 -11.78 40.02 -6.61
N ASP A 175 -10.88 40.38 -7.52
CA ASP A 175 -10.44 41.75 -7.80
C ASP A 175 -11.26 42.45 -8.89
N GLY A 176 -12.24 41.76 -9.49
CA GLY A 176 -13.03 42.27 -10.61
C GLY A 176 -12.37 42.09 -11.98
N ALA A 177 -11.17 41.51 -12.07
CA ALA A 177 -10.55 41.19 -13.35
C ALA A 177 -11.30 40.04 -14.03
N ILE A 178 -11.59 40.19 -15.33
CA ILE A 178 -12.35 39.21 -16.12
C ILE A 178 -11.65 37.84 -16.14
N GLU A 179 -10.31 37.82 -16.23
CA GLU A 179 -9.53 36.57 -16.23
C GLU A 179 -9.65 35.84 -14.88
N ASN A 180 -9.49 36.56 -13.77
CA ASN A 180 -9.62 35.98 -12.43
C ASN A 180 -11.04 35.49 -12.18
N LEU A 181 -12.05 36.25 -12.60
CA LEU A 181 -13.44 35.84 -12.47
C LEU A 181 -13.74 34.58 -13.28
N ARG A 182 -13.22 34.48 -14.52
CA ARG A 182 -13.34 33.27 -15.35
C ARG A 182 -12.71 32.05 -14.66
N LEU A 183 -11.49 32.20 -14.14
CA LEU A 183 -10.80 31.11 -13.46
C LEU A 183 -11.48 30.72 -12.13
N LEU A 184 -11.93 31.70 -11.34
CA LEU A 184 -12.72 31.46 -10.12
C LEU A 184 -14.04 30.73 -10.44
N THR A 185 -14.69 31.06 -11.56
CA THR A 185 -15.88 30.34 -12.03
C THR A 185 -15.55 28.88 -12.38
N GLY A 186 -14.40 28.66 -13.05
CA GLY A 186 -13.89 27.31 -13.31
C GLY A 186 -13.65 26.52 -12.03
N LEU A 187 -13.03 27.15 -11.02
CA LEU A 187 -12.79 26.54 -9.71
C LEU A 187 -14.09 26.24 -8.97
N LYS A 188 -15.04 27.18 -8.94
CA LYS A 188 -16.38 26.98 -8.34
C LYS A 188 -17.05 25.74 -8.93
N ASN A 189 -17.05 25.62 -10.26
CA ASN A 189 -17.68 24.48 -10.94
C ASN A 189 -16.97 23.17 -10.59
N LEU A 190 -15.64 23.19 -10.49
CA LEU A 190 -14.87 22.04 -10.05
C LEU A 190 -15.21 21.64 -8.60
N ILE A 191 -15.28 22.60 -7.68
CA ILE A 191 -15.66 22.35 -6.27
C ILE A 191 -17.06 21.75 -6.19
N LYS A 192 -18.03 22.31 -6.94
CA LYS A 192 -19.40 21.80 -7.01
C LYS A 192 -19.47 20.34 -7.45
N ILE A 193 -18.62 19.92 -8.38
CA ILE A 193 -18.57 18.53 -8.88
C ILE A 193 -17.89 17.60 -7.86
N GLN A 194 -16.80 18.05 -7.24
CA GLN A 194 -16.01 17.21 -6.33
C GLN A 194 -16.59 17.12 -4.91
N LEU A 195 -17.36 18.12 -4.47
CA LEU A 195 -18.00 18.19 -3.16
C LEU A 195 -19.53 18.32 -3.31
N PRO A 196 -20.24 17.23 -3.65
CA PRO A 196 -21.70 17.27 -3.92
C PRO A 196 -22.54 17.58 -2.68
N ASN A 197 -22.03 17.31 -1.47
CA ASN A 197 -22.72 17.56 -0.21
C ASN A 197 -22.72 19.05 0.19
N MET A 198 -21.90 19.88 -0.48
CA MET A 198 -21.78 21.30 -0.16
C MET A 198 -22.79 22.13 -0.98
N PRO A 199 -23.58 23.01 -0.35
CA PRO A 199 -24.56 23.82 -1.07
C PRO A 199 -23.91 24.71 -2.15
N PRO A 200 -24.43 24.75 -3.40
CA PRO A 200 -23.85 25.54 -4.48
C PRO A 200 -23.77 27.05 -4.18
N GLU A 201 -24.75 27.59 -3.47
CA GLU A 201 -24.81 28.99 -3.03
C GLU A 201 -23.70 29.28 -2.02
N TYR A 202 -23.45 28.33 -1.12
CA TYR A 202 -22.39 28.42 -0.14
C TYR A 202 -21.01 28.44 -0.80
N ILE A 203 -20.75 27.51 -1.73
CA ILE A 203 -19.51 27.45 -2.50
C ILE A 203 -19.31 28.78 -3.27
N THR A 204 -20.35 29.22 -3.97
CA THR A 204 -20.32 30.46 -4.76
C THR A 204 -19.94 31.65 -3.89
N ARG A 205 -20.60 31.79 -2.73
CA ARG A 205 -20.37 32.90 -1.82
C ARG A 205 -18.92 32.96 -1.33
N LEU A 206 -18.32 31.82 -0.96
CA LEU A 206 -16.96 31.80 -0.43
C LEU A 206 -15.89 31.91 -1.50
N VAL A 207 -16.08 31.28 -2.66
CA VAL A 207 -15.10 31.35 -3.77
C VAL A 207 -14.99 32.78 -4.32
N TYR A 208 -16.09 33.55 -4.34
CA TYR A 208 -16.09 34.94 -4.78
C TYR A 208 -15.95 35.96 -3.64
N ASP A 209 -15.81 35.52 -2.39
CA ASP A 209 -15.59 36.42 -1.26
C ASP A 209 -14.20 37.07 -1.38
N LYS A 210 -14.13 38.39 -1.23
CA LYS A 210 -12.87 39.15 -1.30
C LYS A 210 -11.91 38.84 -0.14
N GLN A 211 -12.41 38.24 0.95
CA GLN A 211 -11.60 37.80 2.09
C GLN A 211 -11.01 36.40 1.89
N HIS A 212 -11.41 35.70 0.83
CA HIS A 212 -10.91 34.37 0.49
C HIS A 212 -9.97 34.46 -0.71
N TYR A 213 -8.94 33.62 -0.66
CA TYR A 213 -7.96 33.47 -1.73
C TYR A 213 -8.06 32.06 -2.27
N SER A 214 -7.83 31.88 -3.57
CA SER A 214 -7.84 30.57 -4.20
C SER A 214 -6.54 30.32 -4.95
N LEU A 215 -5.74 29.37 -4.49
CA LEU A 215 -4.59 28.88 -5.24
C LEU A 215 -5.07 27.81 -6.22
N SER A 216 -4.96 28.06 -7.52
CA SER A 216 -5.47 27.19 -8.58
C SER A 216 -4.37 26.71 -9.51
N ILE A 217 -4.50 25.46 -9.96
CA ILE A 217 -3.71 24.90 -11.05
C ILE A 217 -4.47 25.16 -12.35
N VAL A 218 -3.87 25.94 -13.23
CA VAL A 218 -4.40 26.25 -14.55
C VAL A 218 -3.59 25.52 -15.60
N LYS A 219 -4.23 24.67 -16.40
CA LYS A 219 -3.64 23.99 -17.54
C LYS A 219 -3.92 24.79 -18.82
N ASP A 220 -2.92 24.91 -19.67
CA ASP A 220 -3.01 25.62 -20.96
C ASP A 220 -3.58 27.05 -20.82
N ASN A 221 -3.28 27.71 -19.69
CA ASN A 221 -3.72 29.06 -19.33
C ASN A 221 -5.24 29.33 -19.28
N SER A 222 -6.09 28.31 -19.41
CA SER A 222 -7.54 28.49 -19.55
C SER A 222 -8.37 27.55 -18.67
N ARG A 223 -7.86 26.35 -18.39
CA ARG A 223 -8.63 25.29 -17.71
C ARG A 223 -8.16 25.07 -16.28
N VAL A 224 -9.05 25.24 -15.31
CA VAL A 224 -8.76 24.92 -13.90
C VAL A 224 -8.87 23.41 -13.68
N VAL A 225 -7.79 22.78 -13.23
CA VAL A 225 -7.71 21.33 -12.96
C VAL A 225 -7.69 21.00 -11.46
N GLY A 226 -7.42 21.98 -10.60
CA GLY A 226 -7.46 21.83 -9.16
C GLY A 226 -7.32 23.18 -8.48
N GLY A 227 -7.71 23.26 -7.20
CA GLY A 227 -7.53 24.47 -6.42
C GLY A 227 -7.77 24.28 -4.92
N ILE A 228 -7.15 25.16 -4.15
CA ILE A 228 -7.37 25.30 -2.71
C ILE A 228 -7.88 26.72 -2.44
N THR A 229 -9.09 26.83 -1.91
CA THR A 229 -9.64 28.07 -1.39
C THR A 229 -9.36 28.16 0.09
N TYR A 230 -8.76 29.27 0.54
CA TYR A 230 -8.35 29.47 1.91
C TYR A 230 -8.62 30.91 2.37
N ARG A 231 -8.74 31.09 3.68
CA ARG A 231 -8.92 32.38 4.35
C ARG A 231 -7.75 32.64 5.28
N LEU A 232 -7.29 33.89 5.33
CA LEU A 232 -6.12 34.28 6.13
C LEU A 232 -6.54 34.97 7.42
N PHE A 233 -5.87 34.59 8.52
CA PHE A 233 -5.95 35.27 9.82
C PHE A 233 -4.54 35.69 10.26
N PRO A 234 -4.01 36.81 9.72
CA PRO A 234 -2.61 37.21 9.93
C PRO A 234 -2.25 37.44 11.41
N LYS A 235 -3.19 38.01 12.19
CA LYS A 235 -3.01 38.25 13.63
C LYS A 235 -2.70 36.95 14.41
N ASN A 236 -3.30 35.85 13.98
CA ASN A 236 -3.21 34.55 14.65
C ASN A 236 -2.18 33.64 13.94
N LYS A 237 -1.49 34.13 12.91
CA LYS A 237 -0.58 33.36 12.04
C LYS A 237 -1.21 32.06 11.52
N LEU A 238 -2.52 32.12 11.25
CA LEU A 238 -3.37 30.99 10.92
C LEU A 238 -3.99 31.19 9.53
N ALA A 239 -4.10 30.11 8.76
CA ALA A 239 -4.95 30.08 7.58
C ALA A 239 -5.93 28.91 7.64
N GLU A 240 -7.18 29.19 7.33
CA GLU A 240 -8.25 28.20 7.20
C GLU A 240 -8.30 27.74 5.75
N ILE A 241 -8.20 26.43 5.53
CA ILE A 241 -8.49 25.81 4.24
C ILE A 241 -9.99 25.51 4.22
N VAL A 242 -10.70 26.14 3.28
CA VAL A 242 -12.15 26.02 3.13
C VAL A 242 -12.47 24.92 2.13
N PHE A 243 -11.82 24.93 0.96
CA PHE A 243 -12.01 23.93 -0.08
C PHE A 243 -10.66 23.46 -0.59
N CYS A 244 -10.53 22.16 -0.85
CA CYS A 244 -9.35 21.58 -1.48
C CYS A 244 -9.82 20.50 -2.46
N VAL A 245 -9.72 20.77 -3.76
CA VAL A 245 -10.23 19.87 -4.80
C VAL A 245 -9.25 19.72 -5.96
N VAL A 246 -9.25 18.55 -6.57
CA VAL A 246 -8.54 18.25 -7.81
C VAL A 246 -9.47 17.44 -8.69
N SER A 247 -9.49 17.73 -10.00
CA SER A 247 -10.28 17.00 -10.99
C SER A 247 -10.01 15.50 -10.93
N SER A 248 -11.05 14.68 -10.87
CA SER A 248 -10.96 13.22 -10.75
C SER A 248 -10.12 12.57 -11.86
N THR A 249 -10.14 13.14 -13.07
CA THR A 249 -9.32 12.72 -14.22
C THR A 249 -7.81 12.88 -13.99
N GLU A 250 -7.43 13.73 -13.05
CA GLU A 250 -6.07 14.25 -12.88
C GLU A 250 -5.52 13.96 -11.44
N GLN A 251 -6.29 13.31 -10.57
CA GLN A 251 -5.92 13.04 -9.16
C GLN A 251 -4.69 12.12 -9.02
N ALA A 252 -4.48 11.19 -9.96
CA ALA A 252 -3.37 10.21 -9.89
C ALA A 252 -1.98 10.82 -10.20
N LYS A 253 -1.91 12.04 -10.74
CA LYS A 253 -0.64 12.69 -11.13
C LYS A 253 0.09 13.40 -9.99
N GLY A 254 -0.52 13.45 -8.80
CA GLY A 254 0.06 14.08 -7.62
C GLY A 254 -0.13 15.59 -7.52
N TYR A 255 -1.02 16.17 -8.33
CA TYR A 255 -1.35 17.61 -8.30
C TYR A 255 -1.79 18.08 -6.91
N GLY A 256 -2.56 17.29 -6.15
CA GLY A 256 -3.01 17.71 -4.82
C GLY A 256 -1.86 17.96 -3.84
N SER A 257 -0.87 17.05 -3.78
CA SER A 257 0.32 17.26 -2.95
C SER A 257 1.19 18.42 -3.47
N HIS A 258 1.27 18.57 -4.80
CA HIS A 258 2.00 19.67 -5.41
C HIS A 258 1.40 21.03 -5.06
N LEU A 259 0.07 21.13 -5.13
CA LEU A 259 -0.74 22.29 -4.76
C LEU A 259 -0.57 22.67 -3.29
N MET A 260 -0.57 21.67 -2.40
CA MET A 260 -0.36 21.88 -0.98
C MET A 260 1.06 22.37 -0.67
N ASN A 261 2.08 21.86 -1.37
CA ASN A 261 3.46 22.32 -1.19
C ASN A 261 3.63 23.78 -1.63
N HIS A 262 3.07 24.14 -2.79
CA HIS A 262 2.99 25.52 -3.27
C HIS A 262 2.28 26.44 -2.28
N LEU A 263 1.15 25.99 -1.74
CA LEU A 263 0.41 26.76 -0.73
C LEU A 263 1.25 27.02 0.52
N LYS A 264 1.92 25.99 1.05
CA LYS A 264 2.74 26.13 2.27
C LYS A 264 3.90 27.08 2.07
N ASP A 265 4.64 26.95 0.96
CA ASP A 265 5.75 27.84 0.67
C ASP A 265 5.25 29.28 0.46
N HIS A 266 4.15 29.47 -0.29
CA HIS A 266 3.54 30.78 -0.50
C HIS A 266 3.11 31.46 0.82
N LEU A 267 2.43 30.73 1.70
CA LEU A 267 1.92 31.26 2.97
C LEU A 267 3.03 31.56 3.96
N LYS A 268 4.07 30.74 3.96
CA LYS A 268 5.25 30.93 4.80
C LYS A 268 6.04 32.18 4.37
N GLU A 269 6.35 32.30 3.09
CA GLU A 269 7.20 33.37 2.56
C GLU A 269 6.50 34.72 2.52
N ASN A 270 5.25 34.78 2.05
CA ASN A 270 4.60 36.06 1.78
C ASN A 270 3.74 36.58 2.94
N LYS A 271 3.33 35.70 3.86
CA LYS A 271 2.31 36.03 4.88
C LYS A 271 2.73 35.68 6.31
N GLY A 272 3.85 35.01 6.52
CA GLY A 272 4.34 34.63 7.86
C GLY A 272 3.38 33.71 8.63
N ILE A 273 2.51 32.99 7.92
CA ILE A 273 1.56 32.04 8.50
C ILE A 273 2.32 30.80 8.95
N LYS A 274 1.95 30.24 10.10
CA LYS A 274 2.58 29.04 10.68
C LYS A 274 1.63 27.85 10.76
N TYR A 275 0.34 28.13 10.91
CA TYR A 275 -0.67 27.10 11.15
C TYR A 275 -1.67 27.07 10.00
N LEU A 276 -1.98 25.86 9.54
CA LEU A 276 -3.09 25.58 8.65
C LEU A 276 -4.14 24.78 9.42
N MET A 277 -5.41 25.14 9.26
CA MET A 277 -6.51 24.38 9.83
C MET A 277 -7.57 24.12 8.76
N THR A 278 -8.22 22.96 8.86
CA THR A 278 -9.25 22.54 7.92
C THR A 278 -10.22 21.62 8.63
N TYR A 279 -11.47 21.65 8.21
CA TYR A 279 -12.39 20.53 8.41
C TYR A 279 -12.21 19.57 7.24
N ALA A 280 -12.10 18.28 7.54
CA ALA A 280 -11.86 17.24 6.55
C ALA A 280 -12.87 16.09 6.71
N ASP A 281 -13.49 15.73 5.58
CA ASP A 281 -14.33 14.55 5.50
C ASP A 281 -13.50 13.26 5.63
N ASN A 282 -14.17 12.16 5.99
CA ASN A 282 -13.54 10.86 6.18
C ASN A 282 -12.71 10.39 4.97
N HIS A 283 -13.17 10.71 3.75
CA HIS A 283 -12.47 10.39 2.50
C HIS A 283 -11.19 11.20 2.28
N ALA A 284 -11.11 12.42 2.84
CA ALA A 284 -9.99 13.34 2.66
C ALA A 284 -8.95 13.25 3.78
N MET A 285 -9.28 12.65 4.93
CA MET A 285 -8.35 12.53 6.07
C MET A 285 -7.00 11.93 5.70
N GLY A 286 -6.98 10.89 4.85
CA GLY A 286 -5.73 10.26 4.39
C GLY A 286 -4.83 11.20 3.58
N PHE A 287 -5.44 12.10 2.79
CA PHE A 287 -4.72 13.13 2.04
C PHE A 287 -4.12 14.17 2.99
N PHE A 288 -4.90 14.69 3.93
CA PHE A 288 -4.42 15.69 4.89
C PHE A 288 -3.32 15.12 5.80
N LYS A 289 -3.47 13.89 6.32
CA LYS A 289 -2.43 13.20 7.09
C LYS A 289 -1.12 13.07 6.32
N LYS A 290 -1.16 12.69 5.04
CA LYS A 290 0.04 12.64 4.17
C LYS A 290 0.71 13.99 3.99
N ASN A 291 -0.05 15.08 4.08
CA ASN A 291 0.47 16.45 4.02
C ASN A 291 0.79 17.02 5.40
N GLY A 292 0.91 16.20 6.44
CA GLY A 292 1.34 16.65 7.78
C GLY A 292 0.26 17.35 8.60
N PHE A 293 -1.02 17.06 8.32
CA PHE A 293 -2.11 17.41 9.21
C PHE A 293 -2.32 16.31 10.27
N THR A 294 -2.66 16.72 11.48
CA THR A 294 -3.01 15.84 12.60
C THR A 294 -4.37 16.25 13.18
N THR A 295 -5.05 15.30 13.81
CA THR A 295 -6.26 15.55 14.61
C THR A 295 -5.92 16.15 15.98
N ASP A 296 -4.65 16.08 16.39
CA ASP A 296 -4.19 16.61 17.67
C ASP A 296 -3.95 18.12 17.53
N ILE A 297 -4.96 18.92 17.91
CA ILE A 297 -4.91 20.37 17.83
C ILE A 297 -4.05 20.90 18.98
N THR A 298 -2.86 21.41 18.65
CA THR A 298 -1.93 22.01 19.62
C THR A 298 -2.16 23.51 19.80
N LEU A 299 -2.87 24.15 18.87
CA LEU A 299 -3.16 25.58 18.92
C LEU A 299 -4.21 25.89 19.98
N GLU A 300 -3.97 26.94 20.78
CA GLU A 300 -4.91 27.37 21.81
C GLU A 300 -6.30 27.67 21.22
N ARG A 301 -7.32 27.16 21.89
CA ARG A 301 -8.72 27.24 21.48
C ARG A 301 -9.17 28.67 21.15
N ASN A 302 -8.71 29.67 21.90
CA ASN A 302 -9.05 31.08 21.69
C ASN A 302 -8.57 31.66 20.35
N LEU A 303 -7.55 31.03 19.73
CA LEU A 303 -6.95 31.52 18.49
C LEU A 303 -7.71 31.07 17.24
N TRP A 304 -8.60 30.09 17.35
CA TRP A 304 -9.29 29.50 16.19
C TRP A 304 -10.79 29.28 16.39
N MET A 305 -11.26 29.05 17.64
CA MET A 305 -12.69 28.92 17.91
C MET A 305 -13.43 30.22 17.57
N GLY A 306 -14.49 30.10 16.77
CA GLY A 306 -15.28 31.25 16.29
C GLY A 306 -14.72 31.96 15.05
N PHE A 307 -13.49 31.65 14.63
CA PHE A 307 -12.91 32.17 13.39
C PHE A 307 -13.10 31.20 12.21
N ILE A 308 -12.89 29.91 12.47
CA ILE A 308 -13.04 28.83 11.52
C ILE A 308 -14.51 28.38 11.50
N LYS A 309 -15.01 28.02 10.31
CA LYS A 309 -16.38 27.54 10.16
C LYS A 309 -16.48 26.06 10.52
N ASP A 310 -17.48 25.72 11.34
CA ASP A 310 -17.77 24.35 11.70
C ASP A 310 -18.62 23.67 10.61
N TYR A 311 -18.33 22.39 10.36
CA TYR A 311 -19.06 21.56 9.41
C TYR A 311 -19.50 20.28 10.11
N ASP A 312 -20.77 19.93 9.94
CA ASP A 312 -21.32 18.69 10.46
C ASP A 312 -20.64 17.48 9.80
N GLU A 313 -20.35 16.44 10.57
CA GLU A 313 -19.69 15.20 10.13
C GLU A 313 -18.23 15.34 9.62
N ALA A 314 -17.61 16.50 9.79
CA ALA A 314 -16.21 16.73 9.42
C ALA A 314 -15.29 16.71 10.65
N THR A 315 -14.05 16.22 10.47
CA THR A 315 -13.04 16.21 11.53
C THR A 315 -12.11 17.42 11.38
N ILE A 316 -11.93 18.19 12.45
CA ILE A 316 -10.96 19.27 12.48
C ILE A 316 -9.53 18.72 12.45
N MET A 317 -8.69 19.30 11.60
CA MET A 317 -7.29 18.92 11.49
C MET A 317 -6.38 20.16 11.44
N GLN A 318 -5.23 20.07 12.11
CA GLN A 318 -4.20 21.10 12.14
C GLN A 318 -2.92 20.63 11.44
N CYS A 319 -2.30 21.49 10.63
CA CYS A 319 -0.93 21.33 10.15
C CYS A 319 -0.06 22.49 10.64
N THR A 320 1.02 22.15 11.33
CA THR A 320 2.05 23.10 11.75
C THR A 320 3.20 23.06 10.75
N MET A 321 3.44 24.19 10.07
CA MET A 321 4.48 24.29 9.05
C MET A 321 5.87 24.43 9.69
N ILE A 322 6.89 23.91 9.00
CA ILE A 322 8.29 23.94 9.45
C ILE A 322 9.01 25.10 8.77
N ASP A 323 9.44 26.09 9.56
CA ASP A 323 10.03 27.34 9.07
C ASP A 323 11.25 27.11 8.13
N LYS A 324 12.13 26.16 8.47
CA LYS A 324 13.39 25.90 7.75
C LYS A 324 13.24 25.12 6.44
N VAL A 325 12.06 24.59 6.12
CA VAL A 325 11.87 23.65 4.99
C VAL A 325 11.13 24.33 3.86
N GLN A 326 11.69 24.27 2.63
CA GLN A 326 10.98 24.59 1.40
C GLN A 326 10.26 23.33 0.90
N TYR A 327 8.93 23.34 0.92
CA TYR A 327 8.09 22.18 0.66
C TYR A 327 8.15 21.74 -0.81
N LEU A 328 8.34 22.65 -1.76
CA LEU A 328 8.56 22.30 -3.17
C LEU A 328 9.82 21.46 -3.37
N GLN A 329 10.86 21.69 -2.56
CA GLN A 329 12.12 20.95 -2.61
C GLN A 329 12.19 19.79 -1.61
N LEU A 330 11.08 19.47 -0.94
CA LEU A 330 11.03 18.48 0.14
C LEU A 330 11.65 17.13 -0.27
N HIS A 331 11.34 16.67 -1.48
CA HIS A 331 11.88 15.41 -2.02
C HIS A 331 13.41 15.44 -2.18
N LYS A 332 14.00 16.56 -2.62
CA LYS A 332 15.45 16.74 -2.71
C LYS A 332 16.10 16.80 -1.34
N ILE A 333 15.48 17.53 -0.40
CA ILE A 333 15.96 17.64 0.98
C ILE A 333 15.99 16.26 1.65
N LEU A 334 14.90 15.50 1.56
CA LEU A 334 14.82 14.15 2.11
C LEU A 334 15.83 13.19 1.45
N ALA A 335 16.03 13.30 0.13
CA ALA A 335 17.04 12.50 -0.56
C ALA A 335 18.46 12.83 -0.10
N LYS A 336 18.79 14.11 0.07
CA LYS A 336 20.08 14.57 0.63
C LYS A 336 20.29 14.08 2.07
N GLN A 337 19.26 14.19 2.92
CA GLN A 337 19.32 13.69 4.30
C GLN A 337 19.53 12.17 4.34
N LYS A 338 18.78 11.42 3.53
CA LYS A 338 18.93 9.97 3.42
C LYS A 338 20.31 9.58 2.93
N LEU A 339 20.89 10.34 1.99
CA LEU A 339 22.26 10.12 1.52
C LEU A 339 23.27 10.39 2.64
N ALA A 340 23.17 11.52 3.34
CA ALA A 340 24.07 11.86 4.44
C ALA A 340 24.07 10.77 5.53
N ILE A 341 22.89 10.26 5.88
CA ILE A 341 22.75 9.13 6.82
C ILE A 341 23.41 7.87 6.26
N ARG A 342 23.21 7.54 4.98
CA ARG A 342 23.86 6.38 4.34
C ARG A 342 25.38 6.50 4.35
N ILE A 343 25.93 7.66 4.01
CA ILE A 343 27.38 7.90 4.06
C ILE A 343 27.90 7.65 5.47
N LYS A 344 27.23 8.18 6.50
CA LYS A 344 27.61 7.94 7.90
C LYS A 344 27.50 6.47 8.30
N ILE A 345 26.46 5.77 7.86
CA ILE A 345 26.31 4.33 8.06
C ILE A 345 27.45 3.58 7.37
N ASP A 346 27.82 3.95 6.15
CA ASP A 346 28.87 3.29 5.37
C ASP A 346 30.28 3.57 5.94
N GLU A 347 30.52 4.77 6.51
CA GLU A 347 31.75 5.09 7.28
C GLU A 347 31.87 4.21 8.54
N GLN A 348 30.75 3.90 9.20
CA GLN A 348 30.71 3.06 10.41
C GLN A 348 30.63 1.56 10.11
N LYS A 349 30.23 1.16 8.90
CA LYS A 349 30.21 -0.23 8.47
C LYS A 349 31.64 -0.76 8.34
N LYS A 350 32.13 -1.38 9.40
CA LYS A 350 33.26 -2.32 9.34
C LYS A 350 32.88 -3.64 8.63
N ASN A 351 31.58 -3.92 8.50
CA ASN A 351 31.05 -5.23 8.10
C ASN A 351 30.48 -5.23 6.68
N THR A 352 31.31 -4.88 5.69
CA THR A 352 31.05 -5.20 4.28
C THR A 352 31.84 -6.44 3.84
N LEU A 353 32.30 -7.24 4.80
CA LEU A 353 32.91 -8.55 4.54
C LEU A 353 31.79 -9.55 4.26
N VAL A 354 31.72 -10.03 3.02
CA VAL A 354 30.83 -11.13 2.65
C VAL A 354 31.45 -12.42 3.20
N TYR A 355 30.83 -13.00 4.24
CA TYR A 355 31.27 -14.29 4.78
C TYR A 355 30.72 -15.45 3.95
N PRO A 356 31.48 -16.54 3.78
CA PRO A 356 30.99 -17.75 3.11
C PRO A 356 29.83 -18.38 3.90
N GLY A 357 28.92 -19.06 3.19
CA GLY A 357 27.78 -19.73 3.80
C GLY A 357 28.17 -20.82 4.81
N LEU A 358 27.41 -20.95 5.89
CA LEU A 358 27.65 -21.91 6.97
C LEU A 358 27.54 -23.36 6.46
N LYS A 359 28.62 -24.13 6.57
CA LYS A 359 28.64 -25.57 6.22
C LYS A 359 27.98 -26.45 7.29
N TYR A 360 27.90 -25.98 8.53
CA TYR A 360 27.39 -26.72 9.70
C TYR A 360 26.00 -27.35 9.47
N PHE A 361 25.08 -26.60 8.86
CA PHE A 361 23.70 -27.05 8.62
C PHE A 361 23.56 -28.05 7.45
N LYS A 362 24.62 -28.31 6.68
CA LYS A 362 24.62 -29.37 5.66
C LYS A 362 24.74 -30.76 6.30
N THR A 363 25.36 -30.85 7.47
CA THR A 363 25.63 -32.12 8.17
C THR A 363 24.79 -32.28 9.43
N ASN A 364 24.51 -31.18 10.15
CA ASN A 364 23.80 -31.19 11.42
C ASN A 364 22.48 -30.40 11.34
N LYS A 365 21.41 -30.91 11.97
CA LYS A 365 20.08 -30.25 12.03
C LYS A 365 19.83 -29.46 13.33
N GLN A 366 20.81 -29.39 14.23
CA GLN A 366 20.64 -28.71 15.51
C GLN A 366 20.89 -27.20 15.40
N PRO A 367 20.29 -26.38 16.28
CA PRO A 367 20.56 -24.94 16.34
C PRO A 367 22.04 -24.67 16.68
N LEU A 368 22.68 -23.78 15.92
CA LEU A 368 24.03 -23.30 16.21
C LEU A 368 23.96 -22.05 17.09
N ASP A 369 24.90 -21.91 18.03
CA ASP A 369 25.05 -20.69 18.83
C ASP A 369 25.37 -19.49 17.92
N PRO A 370 24.57 -18.42 17.90
CA PRO A 370 24.83 -17.25 17.09
C PRO A 370 26.21 -16.61 17.33
N MET A 371 26.76 -16.72 18.55
CA MET A 371 28.06 -16.14 18.89
C MET A 371 29.25 -16.90 18.27
N SER A 372 29.03 -18.13 17.79
CA SER A 372 30.06 -18.90 17.09
C SER A 372 30.22 -18.50 15.62
N ILE A 373 29.36 -17.61 15.11
CA ILE A 373 29.39 -17.14 13.72
C ILE A 373 30.24 -15.85 13.65
N PRO A 374 31.38 -15.83 12.93
CA PRO A 374 32.30 -14.67 12.89
C PRO A 374 31.60 -13.35 12.57
N GLY A 375 30.76 -13.31 11.53
CA GLY A 375 30.03 -12.10 11.13
C GLY A 375 29.01 -11.60 12.15
N ILE A 376 28.44 -12.48 12.99
CA ILE A 376 27.52 -12.08 14.07
C ILE A 376 28.34 -11.52 15.24
N LYS A 377 29.41 -12.20 15.64
CA LYS A 377 30.33 -11.76 16.69
C LYS A 377 30.93 -10.37 16.40
N GLU A 378 31.37 -10.15 15.16
CA GLU A 378 31.99 -8.89 14.72
C GLU A 378 30.97 -7.75 14.57
N SER A 379 29.68 -8.05 14.39
CA SER A 379 28.63 -7.03 14.33
C SER A 379 28.26 -6.40 15.67
N GLY A 380 28.83 -6.90 16.78
CA GLY A 380 28.44 -6.50 18.12
C GLY A 380 27.01 -6.92 18.46
N TRP A 381 26.45 -7.90 17.74
CA TRP A 381 25.13 -8.45 18.03
C TRP A 381 25.12 -9.04 19.43
N THR A 382 24.07 -8.72 20.18
CA THR A 382 23.81 -9.32 21.49
C THR A 382 22.41 -9.91 21.51
N PRO A 383 22.17 -10.97 22.31
CA PRO A 383 20.82 -11.49 22.53
C PRO A 383 19.83 -10.42 23.01
N ALA A 384 20.31 -9.40 23.73
CA ALA A 384 19.50 -8.26 24.14
C ALA A 384 19.08 -7.35 22.96
N MET A 385 19.99 -7.04 22.04
CA MET A 385 19.67 -6.31 20.80
C MET A 385 18.69 -7.09 19.93
N GLU A 386 18.81 -8.41 19.87
CA GLU A 386 17.86 -9.28 19.20
C GLU A 386 16.48 -9.24 19.88
N ALA A 387 16.43 -9.29 21.21
CA ALA A 387 15.17 -9.15 21.96
C ALA A 387 14.51 -7.78 21.73
N LEU A 388 15.31 -6.72 21.61
CA LEU A 388 14.89 -5.35 21.27
C LEU A 388 14.47 -5.19 19.79
N ALA A 389 15.16 -5.82 18.84
CA ALA A 389 14.81 -5.81 17.42
C ALA A 389 13.60 -6.68 17.11
N ARG A 390 13.43 -7.77 17.86
CA ARG A 390 12.16 -8.50 18.02
C ARG A 390 11.16 -7.74 18.89
N GLY A 391 11.48 -6.50 19.28
CA GLY A 391 10.65 -5.59 20.06
C GLY A 391 9.21 -5.70 19.59
N ASN A 392 8.39 -6.23 20.50
CA ASN A 392 7.08 -6.79 20.23
C ASN A 392 7.05 -7.72 19.00
N LYS A 393 7.16 -9.04 19.25
CA LYS A 393 6.25 -10.03 18.60
C LYS A 393 4.95 -9.28 18.35
N LYS A 394 4.53 -9.07 17.08
CA LYS A 394 3.36 -8.24 16.66
C LYS A 394 2.51 -7.95 17.89
N SER A 395 2.58 -6.74 18.47
CA SER A 395 2.08 -6.46 19.83
C SER A 395 0.92 -7.38 20.18
N ILE A 396 0.96 -8.14 21.27
CA ILE A 396 -0.08 -9.14 21.60
C ILE A 396 -1.48 -8.52 21.41
N ARG A 397 -1.61 -7.23 21.75
CA ARG A 397 -2.75 -6.37 21.41
C ARG A 397 -3.12 -6.33 19.93
N ASN A 398 -2.19 -6.04 19.03
CA ASN A 398 -2.40 -6.09 17.58
C ASN A 398 -2.80 -7.48 17.07
N ILE A 399 -2.28 -8.57 17.65
CA ILE A 399 -2.73 -9.92 17.31
C ILE A 399 -4.20 -10.09 17.72
N MET A 400 -4.56 -9.70 18.95
CA MET A 400 -5.95 -9.74 19.43
C MET A 400 -6.88 -8.86 18.57
N ILE A 401 -6.46 -7.64 18.19
CA ILE A 401 -7.21 -6.74 17.30
C ILE A 401 -7.46 -7.41 15.94
N ASN A 402 -6.41 -7.96 15.33
CA ASN A 402 -6.52 -8.60 14.01
C ASN A 402 -7.45 -9.81 14.05
N ILE A 403 -7.27 -10.71 15.04
CA ILE A 403 -8.12 -11.90 15.18
C ILE A 403 -9.56 -11.49 15.43
N THR A 404 -9.82 -10.51 16.31
CA THR A 404 -11.18 -10.03 16.58
C THR A 404 -11.84 -9.46 15.32
N SER A 405 -11.10 -8.67 14.54
CA SER A 405 -11.60 -8.13 13.27
C SER A 405 -11.91 -9.24 12.25
N GLU A 406 -11.03 -10.23 12.12
CA GLU A 406 -11.19 -11.38 11.24
C GLU A 406 -12.41 -12.23 11.65
N LEU A 407 -12.60 -12.49 12.95
CA LEU A 407 -13.76 -13.21 13.48
C LEU A 407 -15.06 -12.46 13.19
N LYS A 408 -15.13 -11.14 13.42
CA LYS A 408 -16.33 -10.35 13.11
C LYS A 408 -16.69 -10.38 11.63
N LYS A 409 -15.71 -10.37 10.72
CA LYS A 409 -15.92 -10.41 9.27
C LYS A 409 -16.30 -11.80 8.73
N HIS A 410 -15.98 -12.87 9.47
CA HIS A 410 -16.25 -14.22 9.02
C HIS A 410 -17.77 -14.47 8.79
N PRO A 411 -18.19 -15.13 7.69
CA PRO A 411 -19.63 -15.30 7.39
C PRO A 411 -20.44 -16.01 8.49
N ARG A 412 -19.80 -16.93 9.23
CA ARG A 412 -20.41 -17.68 10.34
C ARG A 412 -20.48 -16.91 11.67
N SER A 413 -20.04 -15.66 11.72
CA SER A 413 -19.99 -14.90 12.98
C SER A 413 -21.28 -14.20 13.36
N TRP A 414 -22.25 -14.11 12.43
CA TRP A 414 -23.47 -13.32 12.62
C TRP A 414 -24.23 -13.54 13.95
N PRO A 415 -24.33 -14.76 14.54
CA PRO A 415 -25.04 -14.93 15.81
C PRO A 415 -24.25 -14.41 17.03
N PHE A 416 -22.95 -14.15 16.87
CA PHE A 416 -22.03 -13.84 17.95
C PHE A 416 -21.50 -12.41 17.90
N ARG A 417 -21.94 -11.60 16.93
CA ARG A 417 -21.43 -10.23 16.72
C ARG A 417 -21.84 -9.28 17.85
N THR A 418 -23.03 -9.48 18.40
CA THR A 418 -23.65 -8.67 19.44
C THR A 418 -24.21 -9.58 20.54
N PRO A 419 -24.47 -9.05 21.74
CA PRO A 419 -25.13 -9.79 22.81
C PRO A 419 -26.49 -10.35 22.37
N VAL A 420 -26.89 -11.50 22.92
CA VAL A 420 -28.23 -12.06 22.73
C VAL A 420 -29.27 -11.14 23.35
N ASN A 421 -30.33 -10.78 22.62
CA ASN A 421 -31.38 -9.93 23.16
C ASN A 421 -32.23 -10.71 24.18
N GLY A 422 -32.22 -10.27 25.43
CA GLY A 422 -32.98 -10.91 26.52
C GLY A 422 -34.50 -10.80 26.37
N ASP A 423 -34.99 -9.80 25.64
CA ASP A 423 -36.42 -9.66 25.37
C ASP A 423 -36.90 -10.66 24.30
N GLU A 424 -36.02 -10.99 23.35
CA GLU A 424 -36.28 -12.00 22.31
C GLU A 424 -36.02 -13.43 22.81
N VAL A 425 -35.10 -13.60 23.77
CA VAL A 425 -34.73 -14.89 24.36
C VAL A 425 -34.77 -14.83 25.90
N PRO A 426 -35.97 -14.88 26.52
CA PRO A 426 -36.18 -14.54 27.93
C PRO A 426 -35.50 -15.44 28.97
N ASP A 427 -35.19 -16.69 28.60
CA ASP A 427 -34.54 -17.68 29.45
C ASP A 427 -33.02 -17.75 29.25
N TYR A 428 -32.47 -17.07 28.23
CA TYR A 428 -31.05 -17.15 27.89
C TYR A 428 -30.14 -16.82 29.08
N TYR A 429 -30.37 -15.68 29.74
CA TYR A 429 -29.57 -15.24 30.88
C TYR A 429 -29.86 -16.00 32.18
N LYS A 430 -30.92 -16.82 32.21
CA LYS A 430 -31.16 -17.77 33.32
C LYS A 430 -30.28 -19.01 33.17
N VAL A 431 -30.07 -19.46 31.93
CA VAL A 431 -29.25 -20.63 31.58
C VAL A 431 -27.76 -20.27 31.51
N ILE A 432 -27.40 -19.21 30.78
CA ILE A 432 -26.02 -18.80 30.54
C ILE A 432 -25.56 -17.78 31.59
N LYS A 433 -24.60 -18.19 32.44
CA LYS A 433 -24.09 -17.38 33.55
C LYS A 433 -23.01 -16.36 33.16
N ASN A 434 -22.22 -16.68 32.13
CA ASN A 434 -21.11 -15.83 31.68
C ASN A 434 -21.31 -15.43 30.21
N PRO A 435 -22.25 -14.52 29.89
CA PRO A 435 -22.50 -14.10 28.53
C PRO A 435 -21.29 -13.37 27.93
N MET A 436 -20.93 -13.75 26.71
CA MET A 436 -19.82 -13.20 25.93
C MET A 436 -20.19 -13.14 24.45
N ASP A 437 -19.70 -12.11 23.75
CA ASP A 437 -19.94 -11.85 22.33
C ASP A 437 -18.76 -11.05 21.74
N LEU A 438 -18.65 -10.99 20.41
CA LEU A 438 -17.52 -10.38 19.73
C LEU A 438 -17.42 -8.86 19.92
N SER A 439 -18.52 -8.15 20.16
CA SER A 439 -18.46 -6.71 20.47
C SER A 439 -17.88 -6.46 21.86
N LYS A 440 -18.20 -7.30 22.84
CA LYS A 440 -17.59 -7.28 24.17
C LYS A 440 -16.11 -7.66 24.13
N ILE A 441 -15.74 -8.65 23.34
CA ILE A 441 -14.32 -9.00 23.10
C ILE A 441 -13.57 -7.79 22.51
N GLU A 442 -14.10 -7.17 21.46
CA GLU A 442 -13.50 -6.00 20.80
C GLU A 442 -13.29 -4.85 21.78
N SER A 443 -14.30 -4.50 22.57
CA SER A 443 -14.20 -3.47 23.60
C SER A 443 -13.12 -3.80 24.65
N LYS A 444 -13.01 -5.06 25.09
CA LYS A 444 -11.95 -5.48 26.04
C LYS A 444 -10.56 -5.40 25.42
N VAL A 445 -10.42 -5.69 24.12
CA VAL A 445 -9.14 -5.53 23.41
C VAL A 445 -8.78 -4.05 23.29
N GLU A 446 -9.72 -3.19 22.90
CA GLU A 446 -9.52 -1.74 22.78
C GLU A 446 -9.18 -1.08 24.12
N ASN A 447 -9.81 -1.51 25.20
CA ASN A 447 -9.56 -0.98 26.54
C ASN A 447 -8.38 -1.65 27.27
N ASN A 448 -7.61 -2.50 26.58
CA ASN A 448 -6.42 -3.18 27.12
C ASN A 448 -6.71 -4.07 28.34
N CYS A 449 -7.88 -4.70 28.40
CA CYS A 449 -8.32 -5.50 29.54
C CYS A 449 -7.67 -6.90 29.61
N TYR A 450 -7.02 -7.36 28.54
CA TYR A 450 -6.35 -8.66 28.50
C TYR A 450 -4.86 -8.50 28.81
N LYS A 451 -4.40 -9.21 29.83
CA LYS A 451 -2.97 -9.24 30.22
C LYS A 451 -2.18 -10.25 29.40
N SER A 452 -2.87 -11.24 28.82
CA SER A 452 -2.26 -12.27 27.99
C SER A 452 -3.20 -12.73 26.86
N ILE A 453 -2.65 -13.42 25.86
CA ILE A 453 -3.42 -13.93 24.73
C ILE A 453 -4.29 -15.14 25.12
N GLU A 454 -3.92 -15.83 26.21
CA GLU A 454 -4.66 -16.95 26.79
C GLU A 454 -5.97 -16.46 27.42
N GLU A 455 -5.97 -15.32 28.12
CA GLU A 455 -7.20 -14.69 28.64
C GLU A 455 -8.15 -14.31 27.49
N PHE A 456 -7.61 -13.74 26.41
CA PHE A 456 -8.38 -13.44 25.20
C PHE A 456 -8.96 -14.70 24.56
N ALA A 457 -8.14 -15.75 24.40
CA ALA A 457 -8.59 -17.00 23.80
C ALA A 457 -9.63 -17.72 24.65
N HIS A 458 -9.54 -17.59 25.98
CA HIS A 458 -10.55 -18.10 26.90
C HIS A 458 -11.91 -17.45 26.64
N ASP A 459 -11.97 -16.12 26.61
CA ASP A 459 -13.23 -15.40 26.40
C ASP A 459 -13.82 -15.66 25.00
N VAL A 460 -12.99 -15.78 23.96
CA VAL A 460 -13.47 -16.18 22.63
C VAL A 460 -14.08 -17.59 22.66
N ARG A 461 -13.49 -18.53 23.41
CA ARG A 461 -14.05 -19.89 23.56
C ARG A 461 -15.34 -19.93 24.38
N ILE A 462 -15.54 -19.02 25.33
CA ILE A 462 -16.82 -18.89 26.06
C ILE A 462 -17.98 -18.66 25.09
N ILE A 463 -17.78 -17.88 24.03
CA ILE A 463 -18.81 -17.65 23.00
C ILE A 463 -19.31 -18.98 22.41
N PHE A 464 -18.39 -19.86 22.03
CA PHE A 464 -18.72 -21.16 21.43
C PHE A 464 -19.29 -22.14 22.46
N HIS A 465 -18.75 -22.12 23.68
CA HIS A 465 -19.25 -22.95 24.78
C HIS A 465 -20.70 -22.58 25.12
N ASN A 466 -20.99 -21.31 25.35
CA ASN A 466 -22.35 -20.82 25.66
C ASN A 466 -23.33 -21.18 24.54
N CYS A 467 -22.88 -21.09 23.27
CA CYS A 467 -23.70 -21.51 22.13
C CYS A 467 -24.10 -22.99 22.23
N ARG A 468 -23.16 -23.89 22.55
CA ARG A 468 -23.44 -25.33 22.69
C ARG A 468 -24.20 -25.70 23.98
N VAL A 469 -24.06 -24.92 25.05
CA VAL A 469 -24.83 -25.11 26.29
C VAL A 469 -26.30 -24.76 26.08
N TYR A 470 -26.57 -23.68 25.34
CA TYR A 470 -27.93 -23.19 25.14
C TYR A 470 -28.67 -23.87 23.98
N ASN A 471 -27.97 -24.16 22.89
CA ASN A 471 -28.60 -24.65 21.66
C ASN A 471 -28.36 -26.15 21.45
N SER A 472 -29.39 -26.86 20.99
CA SER A 472 -29.30 -28.27 20.62
C SER A 472 -28.29 -28.51 19.50
N GLU A 473 -27.71 -29.71 19.48
CA GLU A 473 -26.83 -30.16 18.41
C GLU A 473 -27.53 -30.11 17.03
N GLY A 474 -26.76 -29.80 15.99
CA GLY A 474 -27.26 -29.74 14.60
C GLY A 474 -27.92 -28.41 14.20
N THR A 475 -28.23 -27.52 15.15
CA THR A 475 -28.75 -26.17 14.87
C THR A 475 -27.77 -25.32 14.06
N VAL A 476 -28.30 -24.31 13.35
CA VAL A 476 -27.47 -23.36 12.59
C VAL A 476 -26.45 -22.63 13.48
N TYR A 477 -26.83 -22.36 14.73
CA TYR A 477 -25.98 -21.71 15.74
C TYR A 477 -24.78 -22.58 16.11
N VAL A 478 -24.99 -23.87 16.40
CA VAL A 478 -23.90 -24.82 16.74
C VAL A 478 -22.99 -25.09 15.54
N LYS A 479 -23.54 -25.12 14.32
CA LYS A 479 -22.74 -25.20 13.07
C LYS A 479 -21.87 -23.94 12.87
N CYS A 480 -22.43 -22.76 13.15
CA CYS A 480 -21.70 -21.50 13.09
C CYS A 480 -20.58 -21.45 14.14
N ALA A 481 -20.86 -21.83 15.39
CA ALA A 481 -19.88 -21.91 16.46
C ALA A 481 -18.72 -22.85 16.08
N SER A 482 -19.02 -24.08 15.65
CA SER A 482 -17.99 -25.05 15.26
C SER A 482 -17.11 -24.56 14.11
N GLY A 483 -17.71 -23.91 13.12
CA GLY A 483 -16.97 -23.37 11.98
C GLY A 483 -16.10 -22.16 12.33
N LEU A 484 -16.57 -21.29 13.23
CA LEU A 484 -15.84 -20.11 13.67
C LEU A 484 -14.73 -20.46 14.69
N GLU A 485 -14.97 -21.45 15.55
CA GLU A 485 -14.00 -22.02 16.49
C GLU A 485 -12.81 -22.65 15.77
N LYS A 486 -13.06 -23.46 14.73
CA LYS A 486 -12.00 -24.01 13.87
C LYS A 486 -11.17 -22.89 13.21
N TYR A 487 -11.83 -21.88 12.67
CA TYR A 487 -11.14 -20.74 12.06
C TYR A 487 -10.29 -19.98 13.09
N PHE A 488 -10.82 -19.77 14.30
CA PHE A 488 -10.09 -19.15 15.40
C PHE A 488 -8.82 -19.94 15.78
N ASP A 489 -8.92 -21.26 15.93
CA ASP A 489 -7.76 -22.10 16.25
C ASP A 489 -6.71 -22.09 15.12
N ASP A 490 -7.14 -22.06 13.85
CA ASP A 490 -6.22 -21.92 12.71
C ASP A 490 -5.50 -20.56 12.71
N ARG A 491 -6.18 -19.48 13.13
CA ARG A 491 -5.55 -18.16 13.32
C ARG A 491 -4.56 -18.17 14.47
N LEU A 492 -4.87 -18.79 15.61
CA LEU A 492 -3.92 -18.91 16.72
C LEU A 492 -2.64 -19.65 16.31
N LYS A 493 -2.76 -20.73 15.53
CA LYS A 493 -1.60 -21.45 14.95
C LYS A 493 -0.80 -20.57 14.00
N PHE A 494 -1.45 -19.80 13.13
CA PHE A 494 -0.77 -18.87 12.22
C PHE A 494 0.08 -17.82 12.96
N TYR A 495 -0.33 -17.43 14.18
CA TYR A 495 0.40 -16.48 15.02
C TYR A 495 1.40 -17.14 15.98
N ASP A 496 1.68 -18.44 15.84
CA ASP A 496 2.58 -19.23 16.71
C ASP A 496 2.28 -19.05 18.22
N VAL A 497 1.00 -18.94 18.56
CA VAL A 497 0.55 -18.81 19.95
C VAL A 497 0.56 -20.19 20.60
N PRO A 498 1.33 -20.42 21.70
CA PRO A 498 1.30 -21.68 22.41
C PRO A 498 -0.05 -21.82 23.13
N VAL A 499 -0.98 -22.56 22.53
CA VAL A 499 -2.30 -22.82 23.13
C VAL A 499 -2.19 -24.01 24.09
N SER A 500 -2.44 -23.78 25.38
CA SER A 500 -2.71 -24.88 26.32
C SER A 500 -4.02 -25.55 25.94
N ALA A 501 -3.95 -26.87 25.72
CA ALA A 501 -5.06 -27.67 25.23
C ALA A 501 -6.25 -27.66 26.21
N GLY A 502 -7.37 -27.10 25.75
CA GLY A 502 -8.72 -27.44 26.20
C GLY A 502 -9.14 -26.89 27.56
N ILE A 503 -10.38 -26.41 27.61
CA ILE A 503 -11.15 -26.30 28.84
C ILE A 503 -11.20 -27.72 29.43
N LYS A 504 -10.57 -27.94 30.59
CA LYS A 504 -10.81 -29.18 31.35
C LYS A 504 -12.32 -29.24 31.60
N LYS A 505 -12.92 -30.34 31.12
CA LYS A 505 -14.35 -30.65 31.25
C LYS A 505 -14.86 -30.45 32.66
#